data_AF-A0AAD1BF23-F1
#
_entry.id   AF-A0AAD1BF23-F1
#
_cell.length_a   1.000
_cell.length_b   1.000
_cell.length_c   1.000
_cell.angle_alpha   90.00
_cell.angle_beta   90.00
_cell.angle_gamma   90.00
#
_symmetry.space_group_name_H-M   'P 1'
#
loop_
_entity.id
_entity.type
_entity.pdbx_description
1 polymer ?
#
loop_
_entity_poly.entity_id
_entity_poly.type
_entity_poly.pdbx_seq_one_letter_code
_entity_poly.pdbx_strand_id
1 'polypeptide(L)'
;MCWGIGSLVVNYFPSIWFRPPKGPLWELNRRTGLVTFFDYKRFKKEGVIDETTAPFYEFDAYIVTSPDRQGLPMNSLFLIHRYRDIRINFNNLIAPDNTLQRPCALWDFFQNFMDISRPLPDIPLYEPYRHLDPVTAEYDRQQQRPARYWIDMDDETFKVKVKEMLGKIDAIDTFNRPNLMARHVEYRD
;
A
#
# COMPACT_ATOMS: atom_id res chain seq x y z
N MET A 1 -38.09 -22.82 13.11
CA MET A 1 -37.30 -22.78 14.38
C MET A 1 -35.87 -22.27 14.19
N CYS A 2 -35.10 -22.77 13.20
CA CYS A 2 -33.68 -22.40 13.03
C CYS A 2 -33.39 -20.90 12.78
N TRP A 3 -34.31 -20.18 12.12
CA TRP A 3 -34.17 -18.74 11.86
C TRP A 3 -34.27 -17.87 13.12
N GLY A 4 -35.12 -18.25 14.08
CA GLY A 4 -35.29 -17.50 15.34
C GLY A 4 -34.06 -17.62 16.23
N ILE A 5 -33.47 -18.81 16.30
CA ILE A 5 -32.22 -19.06 17.05
C ILE A 5 -31.06 -18.31 16.40
N GLY A 6 -30.95 -18.34 15.06
CA GLY A 6 -29.93 -17.57 14.34
C GLY A 6 -30.04 -16.06 14.58
N SER A 7 -31.25 -15.50 14.52
CA SER A 7 -31.50 -14.07 14.81
C SER A 7 -31.14 -13.69 16.26
N LEU A 8 -31.44 -14.57 17.22
CA LEU A 8 -31.14 -14.31 18.63
C LEU A 8 -29.63 -14.34 18.91
N VAL A 9 -28.89 -15.27 18.31
CA VAL A 9 -27.42 -15.34 18.42
C VAL A 9 -26.75 -14.14 17.75
N VAL A 10 -27.21 -13.74 16.56
CA VAL A 10 -26.65 -12.60 15.81
C VAL A 10 -26.86 -11.28 16.57
N ASN A 11 -28.03 -11.06 17.17
CA ASN A 11 -28.36 -9.78 17.79
C ASN A 11 -27.90 -9.66 19.26
N TYR A 12 -27.92 -10.76 20.02
CA TYR A 12 -27.59 -10.73 21.46
C TYR A 12 -26.21 -11.30 21.79
N PHE A 13 -25.66 -12.16 20.93
CA PHE A 13 -24.33 -12.75 21.10
C PHE A 13 -23.47 -12.64 19.83
N PRO A 14 -23.32 -11.41 19.27
CA PRO A 14 -22.60 -11.22 18.01
C PRO A 14 -21.15 -11.72 18.09
N SER A 15 -20.50 -11.72 19.26
CA SER A 15 -19.14 -12.22 19.44
C SER A 15 -18.97 -13.74 19.24
N ILE A 16 -20.06 -14.52 19.34
CA ILE A 16 -20.04 -15.97 19.11
C ILE A 16 -20.00 -16.26 17.60
N TRP A 17 -20.68 -15.43 16.80
CA TRP A 17 -20.86 -15.65 15.36
C TRP A 17 -19.96 -14.77 14.50
N PHE A 18 -19.75 -13.52 14.91
CA PHE A 18 -18.88 -12.54 14.29
C PHE A 18 -17.62 -12.40 15.14
N ARG A 19 -16.50 -12.84 14.59
CA ARG A 19 -15.19 -12.52 15.16
C ARG A 19 -14.77 -11.15 14.62
N PRO A 20 -14.14 -10.30 15.46
CA PRO A 20 -13.60 -9.05 14.97
C PRO A 20 -12.72 -9.31 13.75
N PRO A 21 -12.81 -8.48 12.71
CA PRO A 21 -11.97 -8.63 11.54
C PRO A 21 -10.51 -8.65 11.98
N LYS A 22 -9.70 -9.51 11.34
CA LYS A 22 -8.26 -9.48 11.56
C LYS A 22 -7.79 -8.06 11.24
N GLY A 23 -7.00 -7.47 12.12
CA GLY A 23 -6.47 -6.12 11.94
C GLY A 23 -5.54 -6.05 10.72
N PRO A 24 -4.83 -4.92 10.53
CA PRO A 24 -3.89 -4.78 9.42
C PRO A 24 -2.84 -5.89 9.45
N LEU A 25 -2.41 -6.35 8.28
CA LEU A 25 -1.29 -7.30 8.14
C LEU A 25 0.06 -6.58 8.18
N TRP A 26 0.07 -5.33 7.74
CA TRP A 26 1.24 -4.48 7.70
C TRP A 26 0.80 -3.00 7.79
N GLU A 27 1.71 -2.14 8.24
CA GLU A 27 1.56 -0.69 8.29
C GLU A 27 2.83 -0.03 7.74
N LEU A 28 2.66 0.99 6.89
CA LEU A 28 3.74 1.86 6.44
C LEU A 28 3.57 3.22 7.13
N ASN A 29 4.51 3.58 8.00
CA ASN A 29 4.44 4.83 8.73
C ASN A 29 5.43 5.84 8.15
N ARG A 30 4.91 6.78 7.36
CA ARG A 30 5.69 7.87 6.75
C ARG A 30 6.47 8.69 7.78
N ARG A 31 5.87 8.99 8.94
CA ARG A 31 6.46 9.90 9.93
C ARG A 31 7.67 9.29 10.64
N THR A 32 7.61 7.99 10.94
CA THR A 32 8.71 7.29 11.59
C THR A 32 9.68 6.63 10.60
N GLY A 33 9.26 6.46 9.34
CA GLY A 33 10.02 5.71 8.33
C GLY A 33 10.02 4.19 8.57
N LEU A 34 9.14 3.70 9.45
CA LEU A 34 9.08 2.31 9.87
C LEU A 34 7.98 1.55 9.12
N VAL A 35 8.23 0.26 8.93
CA VAL A 35 7.29 -0.72 8.43
C VAL A 35 6.99 -1.69 9.57
N THR A 36 5.72 -1.80 9.94
CA THR A 36 5.26 -2.74 10.97
C THR A 36 4.55 -3.91 10.31
N PHE A 37 4.82 -5.12 10.77
CA PHE A 37 4.16 -6.36 10.38
C PHE A 37 3.45 -6.97 11.58
N PHE A 38 2.25 -7.50 11.35
CA PHE A 38 1.41 -8.11 12.38
C PHE A 38 1.22 -9.61 12.09
N ASP A 39 1.78 -10.46 12.96
CA ASP A 39 1.58 -11.91 12.89
C ASP A 39 0.40 -12.35 13.78
N TYR A 40 -0.60 -12.93 13.14
CA TYR A 40 -1.83 -13.42 13.79
C TYR A 40 -1.82 -14.93 14.06
N LYS A 41 -0.68 -15.63 13.93
CA LYS A 41 -0.57 -17.09 14.20
C LYS A 41 -1.02 -17.45 15.62
N ARG A 42 -0.61 -16.67 16.62
CA ARG A 42 -0.95 -16.90 18.04
C ARG A 42 -2.29 -16.30 18.44
N PHE A 43 -2.82 -15.37 17.66
CA PHE A 43 -4.08 -14.67 17.96
C PHE A 43 -5.25 -15.62 18.21
N LYS A 44 -5.37 -16.71 17.43
CA LYS A 44 -6.49 -17.66 17.58
C LYS A 44 -6.44 -18.47 18.89
N LYS A 45 -5.25 -18.68 19.48
CA LYS A 45 -5.06 -19.51 20.68
C LYS A 45 -4.87 -18.68 21.95
N GLU A 46 -4.10 -17.59 21.84
CA GLU A 46 -3.61 -16.81 22.98
C GLU A 46 -4.16 -15.37 22.98
N GLY A 47 -4.82 -14.93 21.89
CA GLY A 47 -5.28 -13.56 21.74
C GLY A 47 -4.18 -12.53 21.50
N VAL A 48 -2.92 -12.97 21.42
CA VAL A 48 -1.74 -12.11 21.20
C VAL A 48 -1.50 -11.90 19.71
N ILE A 49 -1.21 -10.65 19.34
CA ILE A 49 -0.75 -10.25 18.00
C ILE A 49 0.74 -9.95 18.15
N ASP A 50 1.58 -10.69 17.43
CA ASP A 50 3.01 -10.43 17.44
C ASP A 50 3.31 -9.28 16.47
N GLU A 51 3.93 -8.22 16.95
CA GLU A 51 4.32 -7.05 16.15
C GLU A 51 5.83 -7.11 15.84
N THR A 52 6.19 -6.92 14.58
CA THR A 52 7.59 -6.80 14.16
C THR A 52 7.79 -5.56 13.31
N THR A 53 8.71 -4.70 13.73
CA THR A 53 8.99 -3.43 13.04
C THR A 53 10.39 -3.43 12.45
N ALA A 54 10.54 -2.83 11.28
CA ALA A 54 11.82 -2.61 10.62
C ALA A 54 11.81 -1.29 9.81
N PRO A 55 12.96 -0.64 9.61
CA PRO A 55 13.06 0.55 8.77
C PRO A 55 12.74 0.26 7.29
N PHE A 56 12.04 1.17 6.62
CA PHE A 56 11.64 1.00 5.21
C PHE A 56 12.83 0.80 4.27
N TYR A 57 13.95 1.46 4.52
CA TYR A 57 15.15 1.33 3.68
C TYR A 57 15.78 -0.08 3.74
N GLU A 58 15.41 -0.93 4.71
CA GLU A 58 15.86 -2.33 4.80
C GLU A 58 15.08 -3.30 3.92
N PHE A 59 14.02 -2.82 3.26
CA PHE A 59 13.21 -3.60 2.34
C PHE A 59 13.65 -3.34 0.89
N ASP A 60 13.67 -4.42 0.11
CA ASP A 60 13.83 -4.35 -1.34
C ASP A 60 12.53 -4.74 -2.04
N ALA A 61 12.26 -4.08 -3.15
CA ALA A 61 11.13 -4.35 -4.02
C ALA A 61 11.44 -5.49 -5.00
N TYR A 62 10.60 -6.52 -4.97
CA TYR A 62 10.65 -7.64 -5.90
C TYR A 62 9.37 -7.71 -6.71
N ILE A 63 9.53 -7.99 -8.00
CA ILE A 63 8.41 -8.40 -8.85
C ILE A 63 8.35 -9.91 -8.83
N VAL A 64 7.26 -10.45 -8.31
CA VAL A 64 6.98 -11.88 -8.31
C VAL A 64 5.96 -12.16 -9.38
N THR A 65 6.36 -12.97 -10.37
CA THR A 65 5.48 -13.40 -11.45
C THR A 65 4.88 -14.76 -11.11
N SER A 66 3.56 -14.83 -11.13
CA SER A 66 2.82 -16.09 -10.99
C SER A 66 1.89 -16.29 -12.19
N PRO A 67 1.72 -17.51 -12.73
CA PRO A 67 0.78 -17.73 -13.81
C PRO A 67 -0.66 -17.60 -13.32
N ASP A 68 -1.53 -16.99 -14.12
CA ASP A 68 -2.97 -17.09 -13.89
C ASP A 68 -3.51 -18.47 -14.34
N ARG A 69 -4.83 -18.67 -14.24
CA ARG A 69 -5.47 -19.92 -14.67
C ARG A 69 -5.31 -20.22 -16.16
N GLN A 70 -4.97 -19.21 -16.97
CA GLN A 70 -4.76 -19.33 -18.41
C GLN A 70 -3.26 -19.40 -18.78
N GLY A 71 -2.36 -19.37 -17.78
CA GLY A 71 -0.92 -19.40 -17.97
C GLY A 71 -0.29 -18.04 -18.29
N LEU A 72 -1.03 -16.94 -18.22
CA LEU A 72 -0.50 -15.59 -18.44
C LEU A 72 0.35 -15.15 -17.24
N PRO A 73 1.51 -14.50 -17.47
CA PRO A 73 2.38 -14.05 -16.39
C PRO A 73 1.75 -12.88 -15.65
N MET A 74 1.36 -13.06 -14.40
CA MET A 74 0.82 -12.01 -13.54
C MET A 74 1.88 -11.51 -12.57
N ASN A 75 2.29 -10.26 -12.76
CA ASN A 75 3.34 -9.60 -11.99
C ASN A 75 2.75 -8.89 -10.79
N SER A 76 3.34 -9.15 -9.63
CA SER A 76 2.91 -8.64 -8.33
C SER A 76 4.08 -7.95 -7.63
N LEU A 77 3.82 -6.87 -6.90
CA LEU A 77 4.86 -6.22 -6.09
C LEU A 77 4.93 -6.86 -4.69
N PHE A 78 6.14 -7.23 -4.30
CA PHE A 78 6.48 -7.69 -2.96
C PHE A 78 7.55 -6.80 -2.36
N LEU A 79 7.48 -6.55 -1.05
CA LEU A 79 8.63 -6.07 -0.29
C LEU A 79 9.20 -7.20 0.54
N ILE A 80 10.50 -7.41 0.40
CA ILE A 80 11.23 -8.44 1.13
C ILE A 80 12.28 -7.74 1.97
N HIS A 81 12.32 -8.08 3.26
CA HIS A 81 13.31 -7.55 4.18
C HIS A 81 14.67 -8.20 3.92
N ARG A 82 15.75 -7.41 3.85
CA ARG A 82 17.10 -7.95 3.51
C ARG A 82 17.63 -8.97 4.51
N TYR A 83 17.44 -8.71 5.81
CA TYR A 83 18.10 -9.48 6.88
C TYR A 83 17.20 -10.51 7.59
N ARG A 84 15.90 -10.52 7.32
CA ARG A 84 14.91 -11.29 8.08
C ARG A 84 13.92 -11.89 7.09
N ASP A 85 13.35 -13.05 7.40
CA ASP A 85 12.32 -13.68 6.56
C ASP A 85 10.96 -12.97 6.75
N ILE A 86 10.88 -11.73 6.28
CA ILE A 86 9.68 -10.89 6.28
C ILE A 86 9.38 -10.55 4.83
N ARG A 87 8.15 -10.88 4.40
CA ARG A 87 7.68 -10.67 3.03
C ARG A 87 6.29 -10.05 3.07
N ILE A 88 6.13 -8.91 2.42
CA ILE A 88 4.87 -8.20 2.31
C ILE A 88 4.37 -8.31 0.88
N ASN A 89 3.16 -8.84 0.72
CA ASN A 89 2.47 -8.94 -0.55
C ASN A 89 1.46 -7.79 -0.69
N PHE A 90 1.55 -7.03 -1.78
CA PHE A 90 0.68 -5.88 -2.05
C PHE A 90 -0.48 -6.14 -3.02
N ASN A 91 -0.78 -7.40 -3.33
CA ASN A 91 -1.89 -7.78 -4.22
C ASN A 91 -3.27 -7.36 -3.70
N ASN A 92 -3.37 -7.05 -2.40
CA ASN A 92 -4.59 -6.51 -1.80
C ASN A 92 -4.82 -5.03 -2.17
N LEU A 93 -3.79 -4.30 -2.60
CA LEU A 93 -3.89 -2.90 -3.03
C LEU A 93 -4.08 -2.79 -4.54
N ILE A 94 -3.29 -3.52 -5.31
CA ILE A 94 -3.34 -3.54 -6.76
C ILE A 94 -3.31 -4.99 -7.21
N ALA A 95 -4.29 -5.37 -8.04
CA ALA A 95 -4.33 -6.71 -8.61
C ALA A 95 -3.08 -6.96 -9.46
N PRO A 96 -2.56 -8.21 -9.47
CA PRO A 96 -1.46 -8.60 -10.34
C PRO A 96 -1.74 -8.23 -11.81
N ASP A 97 -0.71 -7.77 -12.52
CA ASP A 97 -0.85 -7.26 -13.88
C ASP A 97 0.06 -8.01 -14.86
N ASN A 98 -0.36 -8.13 -16.11
CA ASN A 98 0.45 -8.78 -17.13
C ASN A 98 1.65 -7.95 -17.59
N THR A 99 1.73 -6.68 -17.17
CA THR A 99 2.86 -5.78 -17.43
C THR A 99 3.71 -5.56 -16.16
N LEU A 100 4.92 -5.03 -16.33
CA LEU A 100 5.81 -4.68 -15.20
C LEU A 100 5.54 -3.27 -14.67
N GLN A 101 4.88 -2.44 -15.47
CA GLN A 101 4.66 -1.01 -15.23
C GLN A 101 3.82 -0.76 -13.99
N ARG A 102 2.77 -1.55 -13.75
CA ARG A 102 1.93 -1.39 -12.55
C ARG A 102 2.66 -1.71 -11.25
N PRO A 103 3.36 -2.86 -11.09
CA PRO A 103 4.24 -3.08 -9.94
C PRO A 103 5.28 -1.97 -9.74
N CYS A 104 5.89 -1.48 -10.82
CA CYS A 104 6.86 -0.38 -10.76
C CYS A 104 6.22 0.95 -10.30
N ALA A 105 5.03 1.28 -10.80
CA ALA A 105 4.27 2.45 -10.35
C ALA A 105 3.92 2.39 -8.88
N LEU A 106 3.54 1.20 -8.39
CA LEU A 106 3.23 1.00 -6.98
C LEU A 106 4.49 1.15 -6.11
N TRP A 107 5.64 0.68 -6.59
CA TRP A 107 6.91 0.90 -5.91
C TRP A 107 7.29 2.39 -5.84
N ASP A 108 7.14 3.13 -6.93
CA ASP A 108 7.34 4.58 -6.97
C ASP A 108 6.37 5.31 -6.02
N PHE A 109 5.11 4.85 -5.96
CA PHE A 109 4.12 5.37 -5.02
C PHE A 109 4.59 5.20 -3.57
N PHE A 110 5.08 4.02 -3.20
CA PHE A 110 5.59 3.79 -1.84
C PHE A 110 6.83 4.59 -1.51
N GLN A 111 7.79 4.71 -2.44
CA GLN A 111 8.95 5.57 -2.24
C GLN A 111 8.53 7.03 -2.01
N ASN A 112 7.63 7.57 -2.84
CA ASN A 112 7.10 8.93 -2.67
C ASN A 112 6.24 9.07 -1.41
N PHE A 113 5.58 8.00 -0.97
CA PHE A 113 4.79 8.00 0.27
C PHE A 113 5.68 7.98 1.52
N MET A 114 6.81 7.28 1.49
CA MET A 114 7.73 7.17 2.63
C MET A 114 8.74 8.33 2.68
N ASP A 115 8.94 9.05 1.57
CA ASP A 115 9.81 10.23 1.51
C ASP A 115 9.13 11.46 2.15
N ILE A 116 9.53 11.78 3.38
CA ILE A 116 9.03 12.94 4.14
C ILE A 116 9.47 14.29 3.54
N SER A 117 10.45 14.32 2.63
CA SER A 117 10.89 15.57 1.98
C SER A 117 9.96 16.02 0.85
N ARG A 118 9.08 15.12 0.40
CA ARG A 118 8.12 15.35 -0.69
C ARG A 118 6.70 15.43 -0.15
N PRO A 119 5.78 16.11 -0.84
CA PRO A 119 4.36 16.08 -0.48
C PRO A 119 3.79 14.66 -0.64
N LEU A 120 2.66 14.41 0.03
CA LEU A 120 1.87 13.20 -0.13
C LEU A 120 1.49 13.00 -1.60
N PRO A 121 1.52 11.75 -2.11
CA PRO A 121 0.95 11.42 -3.41
C PRO A 121 -0.45 12.03 -3.57
N ASP A 122 -0.69 12.74 -4.66
CA ASP A 122 -1.98 13.42 -4.86
C ASP A 122 -3.02 12.43 -5.38
N ILE A 123 -3.76 11.82 -4.45
CA ILE A 123 -4.85 10.88 -4.71
C ILE A 123 -6.09 11.30 -3.90
N PRO A 124 -7.31 10.99 -4.39
CA PRO A 124 -8.54 11.33 -3.67
C PRO A 124 -8.58 10.84 -2.22
N LEU A 125 -8.00 9.66 -1.95
CA LEU A 125 -7.95 9.07 -0.61
C LEU A 125 -7.26 9.96 0.43
N TYR A 126 -6.22 10.68 0.02
CA TYR A 126 -5.42 11.50 0.94
C TYR A 126 -5.95 12.92 1.10
N GLU A 127 -6.86 13.37 0.23
CA GLU A 127 -7.41 14.73 0.24
C GLU A 127 -7.85 15.22 1.64
N PRO A 128 -8.63 14.46 2.43
CA PRO A 128 -9.04 14.89 3.76
C PRO A 128 -7.88 15.08 4.74
N TYR A 129 -6.74 14.43 4.49
CA TYR A 129 -5.60 14.37 5.41
C TYR A 129 -4.41 15.22 4.96
N ARG A 130 -4.42 15.79 3.75
CA ARG A 130 -3.28 16.56 3.18
C ARG A 130 -2.83 17.70 4.11
N HIS A 131 -3.77 18.37 4.76
CA HIS A 131 -3.50 19.47 5.69
C HIS A 131 -2.81 19.03 7.00
N LEU A 132 -2.83 17.73 7.33
CA LEU A 132 -2.18 17.17 8.52
C LEU A 132 -0.69 16.86 8.30
N ASP A 133 -0.24 16.88 7.04
CA ASP A 133 1.16 16.70 6.68
C ASP A 133 1.79 18.08 6.38
N PRO A 134 2.82 18.52 7.14
CA PRO A 134 3.33 19.88 7.06
C PRO A 134 3.96 20.20 5.69
N VAL A 135 4.67 19.22 5.09
CA VAL A 135 5.31 19.39 3.78
C VAL A 135 4.26 19.49 2.68
N THR A 136 3.23 18.64 2.75
CA THR A 136 2.09 18.70 1.82
C THR A 136 1.30 20.00 1.98
N ALA A 137 1.03 20.43 3.21
CA ALA A 137 0.29 21.66 3.46
C ALA A 137 1.02 22.92 2.97
N GLU A 138 2.35 22.97 3.11
CA GLU A 138 3.16 24.05 2.54
C GLU A 138 3.17 24.01 1.01
N TYR A 139 3.37 22.82 0.44
CA TYR A 139 3.32 22.62 -1.01
C TYR A 139 1.97 23.06 -1.60
N ASP A 140 0.86 22.64 -1.01
CA ASP A 140 -0.49 22.99 -1.45
C ASP A 140 -0.76 24.51 -1.33
N ARG A 141 -0.23 25.17 -0.28
CA ARG A 141 -0.31 26.64 -0.14
C ARG A 141 0.46 27.36 -1.23
N GLN A 142 1.67 26.91 -1.56
CA GLN A 142 2.51 27.50 -2.61
C GLN A 142 1.86 27.32 -4.00
N GLN A 143 1.25 26.17 -4.26
CA GLN A 143 0.57 25.86 -5.52
C GLN A 143 -0.88 26.39 -5.58
N GLN A 144 -1.37 27.02 -4.51
CA GLN A 144 -2.76 27.48 -4.38
C GLN A 144 -3.78 26.38 -4.69
N ARG A 145 -3.48 25.14 -4.28
CA ARG A 145 -4.33 23.97 -4.53
C ARG A 145 -5.63 24.09 -3.70
N PRO A 146 -6.82 23.92 -4.30
CA PRO A 146 -8.08 23.86 -3.55
C PRO A 146 -8.10 22.70 -2.55
N ALA A 147 -8.76 22.88 -1.40
CA ALA A 147 -8.87 21.84 -0.37
C ALA A 147 -9.71 20.63 -0.82
N ARG A 148 -10.69 20.86 -1.71
CA ARG A 148 -11.63 19.86 -2.26
C ARG A 148 -11.35 19.59 -3.75
N TYR A 149 -10.07 19.55 -4.13
CA TYR A 149 -9.63 19.44 -5.52
C TYR A 149 -10.20 18.23 -6.24
N TRP A 150 -10.20 17.05 -5.61
CA TRP A 150 -10.73 15.83 -6.23
C TRP A 150 -12.25 15.75 -6.14
N ILE A 151 -12.83 16.14 -5.01
CA ILE A 151 -14.29 16.06 -4.78
C ILE A 151 -15.08 17.00 -5.68
N ASP A 152 -14.57 18.23 -5.90
CA ASP A 152 -15.27 19.24 -6.69
C ASP A 152 -14.90 19.19 -8.19
N MET A 153 -14.07 18.22 -8.61
CA MET A 153 -13.70 17.99 -10.00
C MET A 153 -14.86 17.35 -10.78
N ASP A 154 -15.14 17.83 -11.99
CA ASP A 154 -16.13 17.21 -12.87
C ASP A 154 -15.63 15.89 -13.49
N ASP A 155 -16.58 15.03 -13.87
CA ASP A 155 -16.29 13.70 -14.40
C ASP A 155 -15.39 13.71 -15.64
N GLU A 156 -15.52 14.70 -16.54
CA GLU A 156 -14.72 14.76 -17.76
C GLU A 156 -13.28 15.14 -17.46
N THR A 157 -13.07 16.14 -16.60
CA THR A 157 -11.74 16.50 -16.10
C THR A 157 -11.10 15.33 -15.34
N PHE A 158 -11.88 14.61 -14.52
CA PHE A 158 -11.40 13.43 -13.80
C PHE A 158 -10.92 12.33 -14.75
N LYS A 159 -11.68 12.02 -15.81
CA LYS A 159 -11.27 11.04 -16.84
C LYS A 159 -9.97 11.44 -17.52
N VAL A 160 -9.80 12.72 -17.85
CA VAL A 160 -8.55 13.23 -18.43
C VAL A 160 -7.39 13.01 -17.47
N LYS A 161 -7.56 13.33 -16.18
CA LYS A 161 -6.53 13.10 -15.16
C LYS A 161 -6.16 11.64 -15.00
N VAL A 162 -7.13 10.74 -14.97
CA VAL A 162 -6.89 9.30 -14.92
C VAL A 162 -6.12 8.83 -16.15
N LYS A 163 -6.49 9.30 -17.35
CA LYS A 163 -5.78 8.97 -18.58
C LYS A 163 -4.33 9.47 -18.58
N GLU A 164 -4.09 10.69 -18.09
CA GLU A 164 -2.74 11.23 -17.90
C GLU A 164 -1.90 10.38 -16.93
N MET A 165 -2.50 9.95 -15.81
CA MET A 165 -1.82 9.09 -14.84
C MET A 165 -1.48 7.72 -15.42
N LEU A 166 -2.41 7.09 -16.17
CA LEU A 166 -2.15 5.82 -16.84
C LEU A 166 -1.03 5.96 -17.88
N GLY A 167 -1.03 7.03 -18.68
CA GLY A 167 0.05 7.29 -19.63
C GLY A 167 1.41 7.48 -18.95
N LYS A 168 1.45 8.08 -17.76
CA LYS A 168 2.67 8.16 -16.95
C LYS A 168 3.14 6.78 -16.47
N ILE A 169 2.21 5.92 -16.05
CA ILE A 169 2.51 4.54 -15.63
C ILE A 169 3.11 3.76 -16.80
N ASP A 170 2.53 3.88 -17.99
CA ASP A 170 3.03 3.21 -19.20
C ASP A 170 4.45 3.67 -19.57
N ALA A 171 4.77 4.94 -19.29
CA ALA A 171 6.07 5.55 -19.55
C ALA A 171 7.10 5.36 -18.40
N ILE A 172 6.78 4.61 -17.34
CA ILE A 172 7.71 4.40 -16.23
C ILE A 172 8.96 3.65 -16.69
N ASP A 173 10.11 4.15 -16.25
CA ASP A 173 11.45 3.72 -16.60
C ASP A 173 12.23 3.17 -15.38
N THR A 174 11.55 2.66 -14.36
CA THR A 174 12.15 2.26 -13.06
C THR A 174 13.44 1.43 -13.19
N PHE A 175 13.52 0.52 -14.15
CA PHE A 175 14.70 -0.33 -14.37
C PHE A 175 15.93 0.41 -14.92
N ASN A 176 15.75 1.56 -15.54
CA ASN A 176 16.84 2.40 -16.04
C ASN A 176 17.38 3.37 -14.97
N ARG A 177 16.66 3.50 -13.84
CA ARG A 177 17.03 4.44 -12.77
C ARG A 177 18.17 3.87 -11.92
N PRO A 178 19.07 4.73 -11.42
CA PRO A 178 20.16 4.27 -10.57
C PRO A 178 19.64 3.73 -9.24
N ASN A 179 20.09 2.53 -8.85
CA ASN A 179 19.86 2.01 -7.52
C ASN A 179 20.76 2.73 -6.51
N LEU A 180 20.20 3.68 -5.77
CA LEU A 180 20.93 4.46 -4.75
C LEU A 180 21.42 3.58 -3.60
N MET A 181 20.69 2.52 -3.25
CA MET A 181 21.05 1.62 -2.15
C MET A 181 22.25 0.73 -2.48
N ALA A 182 22.55 0.50 -3.77
CA ALA A 182 23.70 -0.31 -4.17
C ALA A 182 25.06 0.20 -3.66
N ARG A 183 25.14 1.47 -3.25
CA ARG A 183 26.35 2.05 -2.62
C ARG A 183 26.45 1.79 -1.12
N HIS A 184 25.34 1.42 -0.50
CA HIS A 184 25.18 1.32 0.95
C HIS A 184 24.95 -0.12 1.43
N VAL A 185 24.66 -1.06 0.53
CA VAL A 185 24.36 -2.45 0.87
C VAL A 185 25.09 -3.42 -0.06
N GLU A 186 25.46 -4.57 0.50
CA GLU A 186 25.98 -5.71 -0.25
C GLU A 186 24.81 -6.65 -0.56
N TYR A 187 24.52 -6.86 -1.84
CA TYR A 187 23.54 -7.86 -2.28
C TYR A 187 24.20 -9.23 -2.27
N ARG A 188 23.63 -10.18 -1.51
CA ARG A 188 24.05 -11.58 -1.53
C ARG A 188 23.07 -12.35 -2.41
N ASP A 189 23.59 -12.94 -3.46
CA ASP A 189 22.84 -13.81 -4.40
C ASP A 189 22.45 -15.16 -3.76
#